data_AF-A0A1H1Q6J0-F1
#
_entry.id   AF-A0A1H1Q6J0-F1
#
_cell.length_a   1.000
_cell.length_b   1.000
_cell.length_c   1.000
_cell.angle_alpha   90.00
_cell.angle_beta   90.00
_cell.angle_gamma   90.00
#
_symmetry.space_group_name_H-M   'P 1'
#
loop_
_entity.id
_entity.type
_entity.pdbx_description
1 polymer ?
#
loop_
_entity_poly.entity_id
_entity_poly.type
_entity_poly.pdbx_seq_one_letter_code
_entity_poly.pdbx_strand_id
1 'polypeptide(L)'
;MPGRLWLALLLTLPLAAQSAPLRLNTDIFPPYQVQEGDRLTGSSIKALACIFSAMDRDYEIRVLPWQRAVHDVSLGRAEGFFSATRMNRASDFATLSAPLALEKWYWFSNNPVRPPAFGTNSTLRIGGVRGSNQVDWLLQHGYEVDPLVTNTSQLLHLLKRGRIDAFLADQQTLRIELTQQPLDLRPRNAYFQQYTTLGVYFANALLGREPNFLEQFNQQVYQCIPEISVLQAEEREQLQKLHRTLFANWRHEPALIEAILQQNQQHANISLSGIHELDQRWQTEQRQVERPLISSVLGNSLSAWLAQQQASYKGLISEIMVTDQHGLNVAASEMTTDYWQGDEAKFADAFFASQDSPFMGPLSYDQSTQRYQVHISTAIHRPGGDEVIGVMVIGIDIERALKMENSLFDGESTPQ
;
A
#
# COMPACT_ATOMS: atom_id res chain seq x y z
N MET A 1 56.20 -20.40 56.30
CA MET A 1 55.71 -19.63 55.13
C MET A 1 54.43 -20.28 54.63
N PRO A 2 53.23 -19.70 54.79
CA PRO A 2 52.04 -20.23 54.15
C PRO A 2 51.87 -19.59 52.76
N GLY A 3 51.91 -20.42 51.71
CA GLY A 3 51.69 -20.00 50.33
C GLY A 3 50.21 -19.77 50.05
N ARG A 4 49.87 -18.56 49.59
CA ARG A 4 48.53 -18.21 49.09
C ARG A 4 48.37 -18.74 47.67
N LEU A 5 47.50 -19.73 47.47
CA LEU A 5 46.97 -20.06 46.14
C LEU A 5 45.96 -19.00 45.73
N TRP A 6 46.23 -18.30 44.63
CA TRP A 6 45.27 -17.45 43.94
C TRP A 6 44.48 -18.32 42.95
N LEU A 7 43.17 -18.47 43.17
CA LEU A 7 42.25 -18.98 42.14
C LEU A 7 42.02 -17.87 41.10
N ALA A 8 42.44 -18.10 39.86
CA ALA A 8 42.06 -17.27 38.73
C ALA A 8 40.64 -17.65 38.28
N LEU A 9 39.70 -16.72 38.43
CA LEU A 9 38.32 -16.83 37.96
C LEU A 9 38.30 -16.54 36.45
N LEU A 10 38.17 -17.58 35.63
CA LEU A 10 37.97 -17.46 34.18
C LEU A 10 36.54 -16.94 33.91
N LEU A 11 36.44 -15.65 33.57
CA LEU A 11 35.23 -15.04 33.01
C LEU A 11 35.04 -15.55 31.57
N THR A 12 34.14 -16.52 31.38
CA THR A 12 33.65 -16.91 30.06
C THR A 12 32.66 -15.86 29.57
N LEU A 13 33.11 -14.97 28.66
CA LEU A 13 32.21 -14.11 27.89
C LEU A 13 31.33 -14.99 26.99
N PRO A 14 30.00 -14.84 27.01
CA PRO A 14 29.14 -15.58 26.09
C PRO A 14 29.42 -15.08 24.67
N LEU A 15 29.85 -15.99 23.78
CA LEU A 15 29.81 -15.70 22.35
C LEU A 15 28.35 -15.43 21.98
N ALA A 16 28.07 -14.22 21.47
CA ALA A 16 26.80 -13.95 20.81
C ALA A 16 26.68 -14.92 19.63
N ALA A 17 25.73 -15.85 19.72
CA ALA A 17 25.39 -16.73 18.61
C ALA A 17 24.70 -15.88 17.55
N GLN A 18 25.44 -15.42 16.54
CA GLN A 18 24.88 -14.71 15.41
C GLN A 18 24.02 -15.70 14.61
N SER A 19 22.72 -15.40 14.49
CA SER A 19 21.79 -16.24 13.75
C SER A 19 22.24 -16.37 12.30
N ALA A 20 22.09 -17.56 11.71
CA ALA A 20 22.37 -17.75 10.28
C ALA A 20 21.58 -16.73 9.42
N PRO A 21 22.18 -16.24 8.32
CA PRO A 21 21.52 -15.26 7.46
C PRO A 21 20.22 -15.80 6.90
N LEU A 22 19.22 -14.93 6.76
CA LEU A 22 17.95 -15.28 6.12
C LEU A 22 18.16 -15.52 4.62
N ARG A 23 17.61 -16.60 4.09
CA ARG A 23 17.74 -16.94 2.67
C ARG A 23 16.51 -16.47 1.91
N LEU A 24 16.72 -15.54 0.98
CA LEU A 24 15.70 -14.99 0.12
C LEU A 24 15.90 -15.45 -1.33
N ASN A 25 14.90 -16.10 -1.89
CA ASN A 25 14.95 -16.57 -3.27
C ASN A 25 14.29 -15.56 -4.23
N THR A 26 14.80 -15.44 -5.45
CA THR A 26 14.20 -14.60 -6.51
C THR A 26 14.53 -15.14 -7.90
N ASP A 27 13.87 -14.62 -8.92
CA ASP A 27 14.32 -14.70 -10.31
C ASP A 27 14.86 -13.33 -10.78
N ILE A 28 15.49 -13.28 -11.96
CA ILE A 28 15.88 -12.03 -12.61
C ILE A 28 14.64 -11.37 -13.22
N PHE A 29 14.33 -10.17 -12.74
CA PHE A 29 13.16 -9.43 -13.17
C PHE A 29 13.45 -7.92 -13.24
N PRO A 30 14.04 -7.44 -14.35
CA PRO A 30 14.34 -6.01 -14.51
C PRO A 30 13.06 -5.16 -14.48
N PRO A 31 13.09 -3.95 -13.89
CA PRO A 31 14.24 -3.28 -13.27
C PRO A 31 14.47 -3.63 -11.78
N TYR A 32 13.66 -4.53 -11.22
CA TYR A 32 13.63 -4.88 -9.81
C TYR A 32 14.85 -5.69 -9.37
N GLN A 33 15.20 -6.70 -10.16
CA GLN A 33 16.43 -7.48 -10.05
C GLN A 33 17.09 -7.55 -11.42
N VAL A 34 18.34 -7.09 -11.49
CA VAL A 34 19.15 -7.07 -12.70
C VAL A 34 20.49 -7.72 -12.39
N GLN A 35 20.89 -8.67 -13.24
CA GLN A 35 22.21 -9.26 -13.18
C GLN A 35 23.17 -8.45 -14.05
N GLU A 36 24.15 -7.80 -13.43
CA GLU A 36 25.24 -7.06 -14.10
C GLU A 36 26.57 -7.77 -13.85
N GLY A 37 26.95 -8.68 -14.75
CA GLY A 37 28.12 -9.56 -14.54
C GLY A 37 27.90 -10.43 -13.30
N ASP A 38 28.79 -10.34 -12.31
CA ASP A 38 28.67 -11.09 -11.05
C ASP A 38 27.83 -10.37 -9.98
N ARG A 39 27.40 -9.13 -10.24
CA ARG A 39 26.67 -8.31 -9.26
C ARG A 39 25.17 -8.34 -9.50
N LEU A 40 24.41 -8.63 -8.46
CA LEU A 40 22.96 -8.46 -8.43
C LEU A 40 22.63 -7.02 -8.01
N THR A 41 21.85 -6.31 -8.81
CA THR A 41 21.40 -4.93 -8.59
C THR A 41 19.91 -4.79 -8.92
N GLY A 42 19.37 -3.57 -8.87
CA GLY A 42 17.97 -3.28 -9.16
C GLY A 42 17.25 -2.61 -7.99
N SER A 43 16.03 -2.13 -8.22
CA SER A 43 15.27 -1.38 -7.20
C SER A 43 14.93 -2.25 -5.99
N SER A 44 14.48 -3.50 -6.17
CA SER A 44 14.17 -4.40 -5.06
C SER A 44 15.42 -4.82 -4.29
N ILE A 45 16.58 -4.94 -4.96
CA ILE A 45 17.84 -5.26 -4.28
C ILE A 45 18.28 -4.11 -3.36
N LYS A 46 18.19 -2.86 -3.85
CA LYS A 46 18.50 -1.66 -3.05
C LYS A 46 17.54 -1.50 -1.88
N ALA A 47 16.25 -1.73 -2.12
CA ALA A 47 15.21 -1.68 -1.10
C ALA A 47 15.49 -2.69 0.03
N LEU A 48 15.74 -3.96 -0.32
CA LEU A 48 16.06 -5.00 0.66
C LEU A 48 17.35 -4.68 1.44
N ALA A 49 18.39 -4.18 0.77
CA ALA A 49 19.62 -3.80 1.45
C ALA A 49 19.39 -2.70 2.51
N CYS A 50 18.59 -1.69 2.18
CA CYS A 50 18.20 -0.66 3.14
C CYS A 50 17.39 -1.24 4.31
N ILE A 51 16.36 -2.05 4.02
CA ILE A 51 15.47 -2.61 5.04
C ILE A 51 16.23 -3.51 6.01
N PHE A 52 17.00 -4.47 5.50
CA PHE A 52 17.75 -5.40 6.34
C PHE A 52 18.89 -4.72 7.10
N SER A 53 19.49 -3.66 6.54
CA SER A 53 20.45 -2.84 7.28
C SER A 53 19.80 -2.09 8.44
N ALA A 54 18.58 -1.56 8.26
CA ALA A 54 17.85 -0.86 9.32
C ALA A 54 17.34 -1.82 10.42
N MET A 55 17.08 -3.08 10.05
CA MET A 55 16.71 -4.14 11.00
C MET A 55 17.89 -4.79 11.71
N ASP A 56 19.14 -4.43 11.35
CA ASP A 56 20.36 -5.10 11.82
C ASP A 56 20.30 -6.63 11.63
N ARG A 57 19.91 -7.06 10.42
CA ARG A 57 19.65 -8.47 10.12
C ARG A 57 20.38 -8.96 8.86
N ASP A 58 21.20 -9.98 9.04
CA ASP A 58 21.92 -10.63 7.95
C ASP A 58 20.98 -11.43 7.02
N TYR A 59 21.23 -11.34 5.72
CA TYR A 59 20.48 -12.05 4.69
C TYR A 59 21.36 -12.40 3.48
N GLU A 60 20.95 -13.40 2.72
CA GLU A 60 21.52 -13.75 1.42
C GLU A 60 20.44 -13.92 0.35
N ILE A 61 20.77 -13.56 -0.89
CA ILE A 61 19.86 -13.70 -2.03
C ILE A 61 20.33 -14.85 -2.93
N ARG A 62 19.39 -15.72 -3.32
CA ARG A 62 19.62 -16.78 -4.32
C ARG A 62 18.74 -16.55 -5.54
N VAL A 63 19.39 -16.41 -6.70
CA VAL A 63 18.71 -16.32 -7.99
C VAL A 63 18.43 -17.72 -8.53
N LEU A 64 17.16 -18.05 -8.67
CA LEU A 64 16.64 -19.35 -9.09
C LEU A 64 15.48 -19.14 -10.08
N PRO A 65 15.21 -20.08 -11.00
CA PRO A 65 13.99 -20.03 -11.80
C PRO A 65 12.77 -19.87 -10.88
N TRP A 66 11.86 -18.95 -11.21
CA TRP A 66 10.76 -18.52 -10.32
C TRP A 66 10.03 -19.66 -9.60
N GLN A 67 9.65 -20.72 -10.32
CA GLN A 67 8.94 -21.86 -9.73
C GLN A 67 9.76 -22.57 -8.64
N ARG A 68 11.07 -22.67 -8.80
CA ARG A 68 11.99 -23.23 -7.80
C ARG A 68 12.14 -22.30 -6.60
N ALA A 69 12.23 -20.98 -6.84
CA ALA A 69 12.32 -19.99 -5.78
C ALA A 69 11.16 -20.14 -4.77
N VAL A 70 9.93 -20.22 -5.29
CA VAL A 70 8.71 -20.43 -4.48
C VAL A 70 8.68 -21.81 -3.83
N HIS A 71 9.03 -22.87 -4.59
CA HIS A 71 8.99 -24.25 -4.08
C HIS A 71 9.97 -24.47 -2.92
N ASP A 72 11.17 -23.92 -2.97
CA ASP A 72 12.15 -24.08 -1.89
C ASP A 72 11.65 -23.46 -0.56
N VAL A 73 10.89 -22.37 -0.61
CA VAL A 73 10.26 -21.80 0.60
C VAL A 73 9.15 -22.72 1.13
N SER A 74 8.32 -23.30 0.25
CA SER A 74 7.29 -24.27 0.65
C SER A 74 7.86 -25.52 1.33
N LEU A 75 9.12 -25.87 1.05
CA LEU A 75 9.85 -26.98 1.66
C LEU A 75 10.70 -26.58 2.87
N GLY A 76 10.66 -25.32 3.31
CA GLY A 76 11.47 -24.81 4.42
C GLY A 76 12.98 -24.72 4.14
N ARG A 77 13.38 -24.64 2.86
CA ARG A 77 14.78 -24.51 2.42
C ARG A 77 15.23 -23.07 2.23
N ALA A 78 14.32 -22.11 2.37
CA ALA A 78 14.57 -20.69 2.43
C ALA A 78 13.51 -20.01 3.31
N GLU A 79 13.87 -18.85 3.84
CA GLU A 79 13.04 -18.08 4.75
C GLU A 79 12.12 -17.09 4.00
N GLY A 80 12.37 -16.83 2.71
CA GLY A 80 11.45 -16.06 1.89
C GLY A 80 11.73 -16.07 0.39
N PHE A 81 10.81 -15.49 -0.37
CA PHE A 81 10.97 -15.19 -1.79
C PHE A 81 10.35 -13.83 -2.13
N PHE A 82 10.87 -13.10 -3.11
CA PHE A 82 10.47 -11.70 -3.33
C PHE A 82 10.25 -11.33 -4.80
N SER A 83 9.78 -10.09 -5.00
CA SER A 83 9.15 -9.60 -6.23
C SER A 83 7.93 -10.43 -6.66
N ALA A 84 7.18 -10.88 -5.66
CA ALA A 84 5.99 -11.70 -5.82
C ALA A 84 4.73 -10.83 -5.72
N THR A 85 3.73 -11.11 -6.55
CA THR A 85 2.38 -10.61 -6.35
C THR A 85 1.61 -11.47 -5.34
N ARG A 86 0.37 -11.08 -5.03
CA ARG A 86 -0.51 -11.95 -4.23
C ARG A 86 -0.70 -13.29 -4.93
N MET A 87 -0.47 -14.38 -4.20
CA MET A 87 -0.55 -15.75 -4.67
C MET A 87 -1.37 -16.56 -3.68
N ASN A 88 -2.58 -16.98 -4.08
CA ASN A 88 -3.48 -17.73 -3.19
C ASN A 88 -2.82 -19.01 -2.63
N ARG A 89 -2.00 -19.69 -3.45
CA ARG A 89 -1.27 -20.91 -3.06
C ARG A 89 -0.14 -20.69 -2.03
N ALA A 90 0.31 -19.45 -1.84
CA ALA A 90 1.44 -19.16 -0.95
C ALA A 90 1.00 -19.06 0.52
N SER A 91 -0.26 -18.70 0.77
CA SER A 91 -0.81 -18.49 2.12
C SER A 91 -0.62 -19.68 3.06
N ASP A 92 -0.58 -20.91 2.52
CA ASP A 92 -0.39 -22.13 3.30
C ASP A 92 1.00 -22.22 3.96
N PHE A 93 2.02 -21.58 3.39
CA PHE A 93 3.41 -21.72 3.84
C PHE A 93 4.16 -20.40 4.01
N ALA A 94 3.64 -19.27 3.54
CA ALA A 94 4.26 -17.96 3.65
C ALA A 94 3.24 -16.81 3.69
N THR A 95 3.66 -15.68 4.26
CA THR A 95 2.87 -14.45 4.36
C THR A 95 3.56 -13.31 3.63
N LEU A 96 2.79 -12.53 2.86
CA LEU A 96 3.29 -11.40 2.06
C LEU A 96 3.53 -10.15 2.92
N SER A 97 4.67 -9.48 2.70
CA SER A 97 5.07 -8.21 3.32
C SER A 97 4.34 -7.01 2.73
N ALA A 98 4.60 -5.84 3.32
CA ALA A 98 4.34 -4.56 2.67
C ALA A 98 5.07 -4.49 1.31
N PRO A 99 4.54 -3.72 0.34
CA PRO A 99 5.05 -3.69 -1.02
C PRO A 99 6.48 -3.15 -1.15
N LEU A 100 7.34 -3.91 -1.84
CA LEU A 100 8.67 -3.48 -2.28
C LEU A 100 8.68 -2.74 -3.61
N ALA A 101 7.63 -2.91 -4.41
CA ALA A 101 7.45 -2.16 -5.65
C ALA A 101 5.97 -2.09 -6.01
N LEU A 102 5.64 -1.06 -6.79
CA LEU A 102 4.34 -0.86 -7.40
C LEU A 102 4.48 -1.00 -8.91
N GLU A 103 3.73 -1.93 -9.49
CA GLU A 103 3.57 -2.12 -10.93
C GLU A 103 2.25 -1.49 -11.38
N LYS A 104 2.24 -0.98 -12.61
CA LYS A 104 1.02 -0.53 -13.29
C LYS A 104 0.76 -1.47 -14.45
N TRP A 105 -0.19 -2.37 -14.29
CA TRP A 105 -0.49 -3.36 -15.32
C TRP A 105 -1.41 -2.78 -16.38
N TYR A 106 -0.98 -2.93 -17.63
CA TYR A 106 -1.75 -2.54 -18.79
C TYR A 106 -1.91 -3.72 -19.74
N TRP A 107 -3.09 -3.78 -20.35
CA TRP A 107 -3.30 -4.56 -21.55
C TRP A 107 -2.69 -3.83 -22.73
N PHE A 108 -1.75 -4.49 -23.41
CA PHE A 108 -1.14 -3.99 -24.64
C PHE A 108 -1.72 -4.72 -25.84
N SER A 109 -2.22 -3.97 -26.81
CA SER A 109 -2.89 -4.52 -27.99
C SER A 109 -2.68 -3.65 -29.23
N ASN A 110 -2.83 -4.26 -30.41
CA ASN A 110 -2.99 -3.56 -31.67
C ASN A 110 -4.45 -3.25 -32.02
N ASN A 111 -5.41 -3.75 -31.22
CA ASN A 111 -6.84 -3.50 -31.36
C ASN A 111 -7.25 -2.27 -30.51
N PRO A 112 -8.03 -1.31 -31.06
CA PRO A 112 -8.58 -0.18 -30.31
C PRO A 112 -9.69 -0.56 -29.30
N VAL A 113 -10.12 -1.82 -29.25
CA VAL A 113 -11.09 -2.30 -28.26
C VAL A 113 -10.36 -2.82 -27.02
N ARG A 114 -10.77 -2.33 -25.85
CA ARG A 114 -10.26 -2.78 -24.55
C ARG A 114 -10.58 -4.28 -24.33
N PRO A 115 -9.63 -5.09 -23.86
CA PRO A 115 -9.91 -6.47 -23.45
C PRO A 115 -10.99 -6.54 -22.37
N PRO A 116 -11.93 -7.50 -22.44
CA PRO A 116 -12.99 -7.63 -21.45
C PRO A 116 -12.43 -7.95 -20.06
N ALA A 117 -13.12 -7.46 -19.02
CA ALA A 117 -12.64 -7.46 -17.65
C ALA A 117 -12.51 -8.85 -16.99
N PHE A 118 -13.14 -9.91 -17.56
CA PHE A 118 -13.09 -11.28 -17.01
C PHE A 118 -13.18 -12.37 -18.10
N GLY A 119 -12.50 -13.50 -17.87
CA GLY A 119 -11.94 -14.39 -18.88
C GLY A 119 -12.77 -15.56 -19.43
N THR A 120 -14.04 -15.78 -19.11
CA THR A 120 -14.74 -17.00 -19.56
C THR A 120 -15.41 -16.94 -20.95
N ASN A 121 -15.55 -15.74 -21.54
CA ASN A 121 -16.17 -15.55 -22.87
C ASN A 121 -15.30 -14.71 -23.84
N SER A 122 -14.01 -14.52 -23.53
CA SER A 122 -13.13 -13.72 -24.38
C SER A 122 -12.62 -14.55 -25.56
N THR A 123 -12.82 -14.07 -26.80
CA THR A 123 -12.24 -14.67 -28.01
C THR A 123 -10.81 -14.18 -28.27
N LEU A 124 -10.23 -13.41 -27.35
CA LEU A 124 -8.89 -12.85 -27.50
C LEU A 124 -7.81 -13.91 -27.32
N ARG A 125 -6.87 -13.93 -28.25
CA ARG A 125 -5.65 -14.76 -28.14
C ARG A 125 -4.65 -14.03 -27.25
N ILE A 126 -4.50 -14.49 -26.02
CA ILE A 126 -3.66 -13.83 -25.02
C ILE A 126 -2.32 -14.56 -24.92
N GLY A 127 -1.23 -13.84 -25.19
CA GLY A 127 0.13 -14.34 -24.95
C GLY A 127 0.62 -13.97 -23.56
N GLY A 128 1.56 -14.76 -23.02
CA GLY A 128 2.18 -14.47 -21.73
C GLY A 128 3.61 -14.93 -21.61
N VAL A 129 4.37 -14.36 -20.67
CA VAL A 129 5.72 -14.85 -20.33
C VAL A 129 5.58 -15.97 -19.30
N ARG A 130 6.15 -17.13 -19.60
CA ARG A 130 6.05 -18.32 -18.76
C ARG A 130 6.51 -18.04 -17.33
N GLY A 131 5.64 -18.31 -16.37
CA GLY A 131 5.94 -18.17 -14.94
C GLY A 131 5.94 -16.73 -14.45
N SER A 132 5.51 -15.75 -15.25
CA SER A 132 5.40 -14.36 -14.77
C SER A 132 4.19 -14.19 -13.85
N ASN A 133 4.28 -13.18 -12.98
CA ASN A 133 3.18 -12.78 -12.10
C ASN A 133 1.89 -12.48 -12.89
N GLN A 134 2.00 -11.93 -14.10
CA GLN A 134 0.88 -11.63 -14.98
C GLN A 134 0.19 -12.90 -15.49
N VAL A 135 0.95 -13.94 -15.87
CA VAL A 135 0.36 -15.21 -16.29
C VAL A 135 -0.35 -15.89 -15.12
N ASP A 136 0.26 -15.91 -13.94
CA ASP A 136 -0.37 -16.47 -12.75
C ASP A 136 -1.67 -15.75 -12.42
N TRP A 137 -1.72 -14.42 -12.56
CA TRP A 137 -2.94 -13.62 -12.36
C TRP A 137 -3.99 -13.90 -13.42
N LEU A 138 -3.62 -13.95 -14.70
CA LEU A 138 -4.54 -14.22 -15.81
C LEU A 138 -5.25 -15.58 -15.64
N LEU A 139 -4.49 -16.63 -15.31
CA LEU A 139 -5.03 -17.96 -15.07
C LEU A 139 -5.98 -17.99 -13.87
N GLN A 140 -5.65 -17.29 -12.78
CA GLN A 140 -6.53 -17.17 -11.60
C GLN A 140 -7.86 -16.47 -11.89
N HIS A 141 -7.90 -15.61 -12.91
CA HIS A 141 -9.09 -14.87 -13.34
C HIS A 141 -9.80 -15.52 -14.54
N GLY A 142 -9.44 -16.76 -14.87
CA GLY A 142 -10.12 -17.58 -15.87
C GLY A 142 -9.77 -17.28 -17.33
N TYR A 143 -8.68 -16.55 -17.59
CA TYR A 143 -8.20 -16.34 -18.96
C TYR A 143 -7.41 -17.55 -19.45
N GLU A 144 -7.59 -17.91 -20.72
CA GLU A 144 -6.69 -18.81 -21.43
C GLU A 144 -5.47 -18.03 -21.94
N VAL A 145 -4.26 -18.53 -21.65
CA VAL A 145 -3.00 -17.89 -22.05
C VAL A 145 -2.18 -18.85 -22.88
N ASP A 146 -2.17 -18.63 -24.19
CA ASP A 146 -1.41 -19.39 -25.18
C ASP A 146 -1.08 -18.49 -26.39
N PRO A 147 0.19 -18.33 -26.79
CA PRO A 147 1.38 -19.05 -26.33
C PRO A 147 2.06 -18.46 -25.09
N LEU A 148 2.69 -19.36 -24.32
CA LEU A 148 3.65 -19.01 -23.26
C LEU A 148 5.07 -18.93 -23.80
N VAL A 149 5.62 -17.72 -23.83
CA VAL A 149 6.96 -17.40 -24.34
C VAL A 149 7.98 -17.20 -23.21
N THR A 150 9.24 -16.99 -23.57
CA THR A 150 10.35 -16.85 -22.60
C THR A 150 10.66 -15.41 -22.22
N ASN A 151 10.27 -14.42 -23.04
CA ASN A 151 10.53 -13.01 -22.79
C ASN A 151 9.54 -12.09 -23.53
N THR A 152 9.51 -10.83 -23.14
CA THR A 152 8.62 -9.80 -23.70
C THR A 152 8.86 -9.51 -25.18
N SER A 153 10.11 -9.57 -25.66
CA SER A 153 10.42 -9.39 -27.09
C SER A 153 9.67 -10.40 -27.98
N GLN A 154 9.55 -11.66 -27.53
CA GLN A 154 8.75 -12.66 -28.24
C GLN A 154 7.25 -12.30 -28.28
N LEU A 155 6.68 -11.74 -27.20
CA LEU A 155 5.29 -11.25 -27.20
C LEU A 155 5.08 -10.14 -28.21
N LEU A 156 6.00 -9.16 -28.27
CA LEU A 156 5.93 -8.05 -29.23
C LEU A 156 5.93 -8.55 -30.68
N HIS A 157 6.76 -9.53 -31.00
CA HIS A 157 6.78 -10.14 -32.33
C HIS A 157 5.49 -10.91 -32.66
N LEU A 158 4.92 -11.62 -31.68
CA LEU A 158 3.64 -12.32 -31.86
C LEU A 158 2.49 -11.34 -32.07
N LEU A 159 2.46 -10.23 -31.31
CA LEU A 159 1.45 -9.19 -31.42
C LEU A 159 1.51 -8.51 -32.79
N LYS A 160 2.72 -8.16 -33.27
CA LYS A 160 2.92 -7.59 -34.61
C LYS A 160 2.46 -8.52 -35.72
N ARG A 161 2.69 -9.82 -35.58
CA ARG A 161 2.27 -10.85 -36.55
C ARG A 161 0.79 -11.22 -36.45
N GLY A 162 0.04 -10.62 -35.53
CA GLY A 162 -1.36 -10.95 -35.27
C GLY A 162 -1.55 -12.40 -34.83
N ARG A 163 -0.56 -12.99 -34.14
CA ARG A 163 -0.65 -14.33 -33.53
C ARG A 163 -1.29 -14.29 -32.15
N ILE A 164 -1.11 -13.18 -31.45
CA ILE A 164 -1.83 -12.82 -30.23
C ILE A 164 -2.53 -11.48 -30.45
N ASP A 165 -3.61 -11.25 -29.73
CA ASP A 165 -4.40 -10.01 -29.78
C ASP A 165 -4.01 -9.06 -28.64
N ALA A 166 -3.60 -9.59 -27.49
CA ALA A 166 -3.15 -8.80 -26.36
C ALA A 166 -2.18 -9.57 -25.46
N PHE A 167 -1.47 -8.84 -24.61
CA PHE A 167 -0.76 -9.37 -23.45
C PHE A 167 -0.82 -8.37 -22.30
N LEU A 168 -0.68 -8.87 -21.08
CA LEU A 168 -0.65 -8.06 -19.86
C LEU A 168 0.80 -7.85 -19.44
N ALA A 169 1.19 -6.61 -19.16
CA ALA A 169 2.53 -6.29 -18.68
C ALA A 169 2.53 -5.05 -17.79
N ASP A 170 3.57 -4.91 -16.97
CA ASP A 170 3.89 -3.66 -16.30
C ASP A 170 4.30 -2.58 -17.32
N GLN A 171 3.72 -1.38 -17.19
CA GLN A 171 3.94 -0.27 -18.11
C GLN A 171 5.40 0.18 -18.14
N GLN A 172 6.04 0.28 -16.98
CA GLN A 172 7.41 0.78 -16.88
C GLN A 172 8.40 -0.22 -17.49
N THR A 173 8.25 -1.49 -17.13
CA THR A 173 9.07 -2.59 -17.64
C THR A 173 8.95 -2.70 -19.16
N LEU A 174 7.73 -2.62 -19.70
CA LEU A 174 7.54 -2.64 -21.15
C LEU A 174 8.16 -1.41 -21.83
N ARG A 175 8.04 -0.20 -21.24
CA ARG A 175 8.65 1.00 -21.82
C ARG A 175 10.16 0.87 -21.94
N ILE A 176 10.83 0.31 -20.92
CA ILE A 176 12.28 0.04 -20.96
C ILE A 176 12.61 -0.94 -22.07
N GLU A 177 11.89 -2.07 -22.15
CA GLU A 177 12.08 -3.07 -23.21
C GLU A 177 11.92 -2.44 -24.60
N LEU A 178 10.88 -1.62 -24.81
CA LEU A 178 10.62 -0.95 -26.09
C LEU A 178 11.70 0.06 -26.51
N THR A 179 12.61 0.48 -25.62
CA THR A 179 13.78 1.29 -26.00
C THR A 179 14.83 0.48 -26.75
N GLN A 180 14.84 -0.85 -26.53
CA GLN A 180 15.80 -1.79 -27.14
C GLN A 180 15.22 -2.49 -28.38
N GLN A 181 13.98 -2.18 -28.75
CA GLN A 181 13.23 -2.86 -29.81
C GLN A 181 12.96 -1.91 -31.00
N PRO A 182 12.79 -2.44 -32.24
CA PRO A 182 12.36 -1.64 -33.38
C PRO A 182 11.04 -0.93 -33.12
N LEU A 183 10.91 0.31 -33.63
CA LEU A 183 9.72 1.16 -33.43
C LEU A 183 8.41 0.49 -33.90
N ASP A 184 8.49 -0.37 -34.92
CA ASP A 184 7.34 -1.05 -35.50
C ASP A 184 6.84 -2.25 -34.68
N LEU A 185 7.52 -2.61 -33.58
CA LEU A 185 7.06 -3.58 -32.60
C LEU A 185 6.16 -2.97 -31.52
N ARG A 186 6.07 -1.63 -31.44
CA ARG A 186 5.33 -0.94 -30.38
C ARG A 186 3.82 -1.24 -30.47
N PRO A 187 3.17 -1.68 -29.37
CA PRO A 187 1.73 -1.83 -29.33
C PRO A 187 1.03 -0.50 -29.63
N ARG A 188 -0.08 -0.53 -30.36
CA ARG A 188 -0.83 0.69 -30.72
C ARG A 188 -1.67 1.25 -29.58
N ASN A 189 -2.11 0.39 -28.67
CA ASN A 189 -3.02 0.76 -27.59
C ASN A 189 -2.55 0.15 -26.26
N ALA A 190 -2.81 0.87 -25.17
CA ALA A 190 -2.56 0.45 -23.81
C ALA A 190 -3.78 0.77 -22.95
N TYR A 191 -4.33 -0.21 -22.24
CA TYR A 191 -5.47 -0.02 -21.34
C TYR A 191 -5.11 -0.42 -19.92
N PHE A 192 -5.26 0.50 -18.98
CA PHE A 192 -4.98 0.23 -17.57
C PHE A 192 -5.86 -0.92 -17.07
N GLN A 193 -5.26 -1.88 -16.38
CA GLN A 193 -5.95 -2.99 -15.74
C GLN A 193 -6.04 -2.78 -14.24
N GLN A 194 -4.88 -2.65 -13.58
CA GLN A 194 -4.79 -2.51 -12.13
C GLN A 194 -3.39 -2.05 -11.70
N TYR A 195 -3.31 -1.54 -10.49
CA TYR A 195 -2.05 -1.52 -9.75
C TYR A 195 -1.76 -2.92 -9.24
N THR A 196 -0.50 -3.25 -9.12
CA THR A 196 -0.09 -4.54 -8.57
C THR A 196 1.15 -4.33 -7.74
N THR A 197 1.14 -4.88 -6.53
CA THR A 197 2.27 -4.79 -5.63
C THR A 197 3.15 -6.00 -5.75
N LEU A 198 4.45 -5.76 -5.70
CA LEU A 198 5.45 -6.79 -5.52
C LEU A 198 5.96 -6.71 -4.09
N GLY A 199 5.92 -7.82 -3.35
CA GLY A 199 6.42 -7.88 -1.98
C GLY A 199 7.39 -9.04 -1.76
N VAL A 200 7.69 -9.28 -0.49
CA VAL A 200 8.41 -10.46 -0.01
C VAL A 200 7.42 -11.38 0.67
N TYR A 201 7.40 -12.64 0.28
CA TYR A 201 6.81 -13.68 1.10
C TYR A 201 7.84 -14.16 2.11
N PHE A 202 7.48 -14.10 3.38
CA PHE A 202 8.24 -14.72 4.47
C PHE A 202 7.56 -16.01 4.91
N ALA A 203 8.35 -17.07 5.07
CA ALA A 203 7.84 -18.37 5.48
C ALA A 203 7.10 -18.27 6.82
N ASN A 204 5.93 -18.91 6.93
CA ASN A 204 5.13 -18.91 8.17
C ASN A 204 5.93 -19.51 9.35
N ALA A 205 6.88 -20.42 9.07
CA ALA A 205 7.81 -20.94 10.06
C ALA A 205 8.77 -19.88 10.64
N LEU A 206 9.23 -18.92 9.83
CA LEU A 206 10.01 -17.77 10.32
C LEU A 206 9.14 -16.90 11.22
N LEU A 207 7.93 -16.56 10.75
CA LEU A 207 7.01 -15.66 11.47
C LEU A 207 6.51 -16.28 12.79
N GLY A 208 6.36 -17.60 12.84
CA GLY A 208 6.05 -18.31 14.09
C GLY A 208 7.20 -18.30 15.10
N ARG A 209 8.46 -18.25 14.63
CA ARG A 209 9.64 -18.14 15.48
C ARG A 209 9.93 -16.70 15.91
N GLU A 210 9.62 -15.73 15.05
CA GLU A 210 9.91 -14.31 15.20
C GLU A 210 8.63 -13.48 14.97
N PRO A 211 7.70 -13.41 15.94
CA PRO A 211 6.35 -12.85 15.74
C PRO A 211 6.32 -11.39 15.28
N ASN A 212 7.30 -10.58 15.68
CA ASN A 212 7.37 -9.15 15.34
C ASN A 212 8.14 -8.88 14.03
N PHE A 213 8.70 -9.92 13.39
CA PHE A 213 9.58 -9.77 12.23
C PHE A 213 8.88 -9.05 11.07
N LEU A 214 7.66 -9.46 10.74
CA LEU A 214 6.92 -8.90 9.61
C LEU A 214 6.56 -7.44 9.84
N GLU A 215 6.14 -7.10 11.05
CA GLU A 215 5.81 -5.72 11.43
C GLU A 215 7.05 -4.81 11.33
N GLN A 216 8.18 -5.26 11.89
CA GLN A 216 9.45 -4.53 11.80
C GLN A 216 9.91 -4.36 10.36
N PHE A 217 9.83 -5.42 9.55
CA PHE A 217 10.16 -5.34 8.13
C PHE A 217 9.28 -4.31 7.42
N ASN A 218 7.98 -4.37 7.62
CA ASN A 218 7.03 -3.47 6.98
C ASN A 218 7.24 -2.01 7.39
N GLN A 219 7.60 -1.73 8.64
CA GLN A 219 7.93 -0.37 9.10
C GLN A 219 9.10 0.23 8.31
N GLN A 220 10.13 -0.57 8.01
CA GLN A 220 11.30 -0.11 7.24
C GLN A 220 11.00 0.08 5.74
N VAL A 221 10.03 -0.65 5.18
CA VAL A 221 9.64 -0.51 3.76
C VAL A 221 9.28 0.94 3.43
N TYR A 222 8.51 1.62 4.29
CA TYR A 222 8.09 3.01 4.06
C TYR A 222 9.27 4.00 4.05
N GLN A 223 10.30 3.73 4.87
CA GLN A 223 11.49 4.60 4.92
C GLN A 223 12.43 4.35 3.74
N CYS A 224 12.60 3.09 3.36
CA CYS A 224 13.54 2.69 2.32
C CYS A 224 13.03 2.87 0.89
N ILE A 225 11.71 3.02 0.70
CA ILE A 225 11.08 3.10 -0.62
C ILE A 225 10.05 4.24 -0.69
N PRO A 226 10.48 5.51 -0.54
CA PRO A 226 9.57 6.65 -0.52
C PRO A 226 8.84 6.85 -1.85
N GLU A 227 9.39 6.36 -2.96
CA GLU A 227 8.81 6.49 -4.31
C GLU A 227 7.45 5.79 -4.45
N ILE A 228 7.22 4.70 -3.72
CA ILE A 228 5.91 4.02 -3.68
C ILE A 228 4.85 4.91 -3.01
N SER A 229 5.28 5.82 -2.12
CA SER A 229 4.41 6.73 -1.40
C SER A 229 4.08 8.02 -2.17
N VAL A 230 4.62 8.21 -3.39
CA VAL A 230 4.39 9.43 -4.18
C VAL A 230 3.31 9.21 -5.23
N LEU A 231 2.20 9.94 -5.09
CA LEU A 231 1.18 10.04 -6.13
C LEU A 231 1.72 10.79 -7.36
N GLN A 232 1.51 10.23 -8.55
CA GLN A 232 1.83 10.90 -9.81
C GLN A 232 0.90 12.10 -10.03
N ALA A 233 1.33 13.05 -10.87
CA ALA A 233 0.57 14.28 -11.12
C ALA A 233 -0.85 13.99 -11.66
N GLU A 234 -0.97 13.04 -12.58
CA GLU A 234 -2.24 12.60 -13.16
C GLU A 234 -3.16 12.00 -12.08
N GLU A 235 -2.65 11.10 -11.23
CA GLU A 235 -3.42 10.49 -10.13
C GLU A 235 -3.90 11.54 -9.12
N ARG A 236 -3.06 12.53 -8.81
CA ARG A 236 -3.45 13.66 -7.95
C ARG A 236 -4.59 14.47 -8.55
N GLU A 237 -4.52 14.78 -9.84
CA GLU A 237 -5.58 15.51 -10.54
C GLU A 237 -6.90 14.73 -10.50
N GLN A 238 -6.85 13.41 -10.74
CA GLN A 238 -8.03 12.54 -10.70
C GLN A 238 -8.66 12.50 -9.30
N LEU A 239 -7.85 12.33 -8.25
CA LEU A 239 -8.32 12.35 -6.87
C LEU A 239 -8.88 13.71 -6.46
N GLN A 240 -8.27 14.82 -6.89
CA GLN A 240 -8.78 16.17 -6.65
C GLN A 240 -10.15 16.36 -7.29
N LYS A 241 -10.33 15.88 -8.53
CA LYS A 241 -11.62 15.93 -9.22
C LYS A 241 -12.67 15.08 -8.50
N LEU A 242 -12.32 13.87 -8.10
CA LEU A 242 -13.19 12.97 -7.32
C LEU A 242 -13.64 13.62 -6.01
N HIS A 243 -12.70 14.16 -5.23
CA HIS A 243 -12.99 14.86 -3.97
C HIS A 243 -13.91 16.06 -4.18
N ARG A 244 -13.63 16.90 -5.18
CA ARG A 244 -14.48 18.05 -5.52
C ARG A 244 -15.91 17.63 -5.87
N THR A 245 -16.08 16.52 -6.57
CA THR A 245 -17.40 16.03 -7.01
C THR A 245 -18.17 15.36 -5.87
N LEU A 246 -17.51 14.58 -5.01
CA LEU A 246 -18.20 13.72 -4.04
C LEU A 246 -18.22 14.29 -2.62
N PHE A 247 -17.15 14.96 -2.19
CA PHE A 247 -16.87 15.20 -0.76
C PHE A 247 -16.75 16.69 -0.40
N ALA A 248 -16.52 17.58 -1.37
CA ALA A 248 -16.31 19.01 -1.09
C ALA A 248 -17.46 19.67 -0.31
N ASN A 249 -18.70 19.17 -0.44
CA ASN A 249 -19.84 19.73 0.27
C ASN A 249 -19.92 19.30 1.74
N TRP A 250 -19.29 18.18 2.13
CA TRP A 250 -19.41 17.63 3.48
C TRP A 250 -18.86 18.57 4.56
N ARG A 251 -17.90 19.44 4.20
CA ARG A 251 -17.36 20.45 5.11
C ARG A 251 -18.39 21.49 5.57
N HIS A 252 -19.53 21.59 4.89
CA HIS A 252 -20.62 22.51 5.21
C HIS A 252 -21.77 21.83 5.96
N GLU A 253 -21.65 20.55 6.30
CA GLU A 253 -22.70 19.83 7.01
C GLU A 253 -22.93 20.43 8.40
N PRO A 254 -24.16 20.87 8.74
CA PRO A 254 -24.41 21.57 10.00
C PRO A 254 -24.02 20.74 11.24
N ALA A 255 -24.29 19.43 11.22
CA ALA A 255 -23.96 18.53 12.32
C ALA A 255 -22.45 18.41 12.55
N LEU A 256 -21.65 18.48 11.48
CA LEU A 256 -20.19 18.47 11.56
C LEU A 256 -19.68 19.76 12.22
N ILE A 257 -20.17 20.91 11.76
CA ILE A 257 -19.76 22.23 12.27
C ILE A 257 -20.17 22.39 13.74
N GLU A 258 -21.40 22.00 14.10
CA GLU A 258 -21.91 22.10 15.47
C GLU A 258 -21.07 21.26 16.45
N ALA A 259 -20.74 20.02 16.09
CA ALA A 259 -19.93 19.13 16.93
C ALA A 259 -18.52 19.69 17.16
N ILE A 260 -17.88 20.22 16.12
CA ILE A 260 -16.54 20.84 16.22
C ILE A 260 -16.60 22.08 17.13
N LEU A 261 -17.59 22.96 16.94
CA LEU A 261 -17.74 24.17 17.78
C LEU A 261 -17.98 23.81 19.24
N GLN A 262 -18.80 22.78 19.51
CA GLN A 262 -19.07 22.30 20.86
C GLN A 262 -17.79 21.77 21.52
N GLN A 263 -17.00 20.96 20.81
CA GLN A 263 -15.75 20.43 21.37
C GLN A 263 -14.70 21.54 21.55
N ASN A 264 -14.56 22.46 20.59
CA ASN A 264 -13.69 23.63 20.73
C ASN A 264 -14.03 24.48 21.97
N GLN A 265 -15.32 24.62 22.29
CA GLN A 265 -15.74 25.32 23.51
C GLN A 265 -15.33 24.56 24.79
N GLN A 266 -15.43 23.23 24.79
CA GLN A 266 -14.99 22.38 25.91
C GLN A 266 -13.46 22.39 26.07
N HIS A 267 -12.73 22.45 24.97
CA HIS A 267 -11.28 22.42 24.92
C HIS A 267 -10.62 23.81 24.85
N ALA A 268 -11.38 24.90 25.02
CA ALA A 268 -10.89 26.27 24.85
C ALA A 268 -9.62 26.61 25.67
N ASN A 269 -9.42 25.94 26.81
CA ASN A 269 -8.26 26.09 27.69
C ASN A 269 -7.48 24.79 27.89
N ILE A 270 -7.59 23.82 26.97
CA ILE A 270 -6.84 22.57 27.10
C ILE A 270 -5.34 22.85 26.97
N SER A 271 -4.56 22.27 27.88
CA SER A 271 -3.10 22.35 27.84
C SER A 271 -2.53 21.22 26.97
N LEU A 272 -1.30 21.38 26.49
CA LEU A 272 -0.59 20.30 25.78
C LEU A 272 -0.47 19.03 26.65
N SER A 273 -0.26 19.18 27.95
CA SER A 273 -0.29 18.03 28.89
C SER A 273 -1.66 17.37 28.93
N GLY A 274 -2.75 18.14 28.90
CA GLY A 274 -4.11 17.59 28.84
C GLY A 274 -4.39 16.84 27.54
N ILE A 275 -3.88 17.34 26.40
CA ILE A 275 -3.94 16.64 25.11
C ILE A 275 -3.23 15.28 25.21
N HIS A 276 -2.00 15.24 25.72
CA HIS A 276 -1.25 13.99 25.90
C HIS A 276 -1.93 13.03 26.87
N GLU A 277 -2.58 13.52 27.94
CA GLU A 277 -3.34 12.68 28.87
C GLU A 277 -4.56 12.02 28.19
N LEU A 278 -5.29 12.76 27.36
CA LEU A 278 -6.40 12.21 26.58
C LEU A 278 -5.90 11.17 25.56
N ASP A 279 -4.76 11.43 24.92
CA ASP A 279 -4.16 10.51 23.97
C ASP A 279 -3.68 9.20 24.61
N GLN A 280 -2.97 9.29 25.75
CA GLN A 280 -2.56 8.11 26.53
C GLN A 280 -3.77 7.31 27.04
N ARG A 281 -4.85 8.01 27.43
CA ARG A 281 -6.10 7.38 27.84
C ARG A 281 -6.71 6.60 26.68
N TRP A 282 -6.78 7.18 25.48
CA TRP A 282 -7.28 6.50 24.29
C TRP A 282 -6.51 5.21 23.99
N GLN A 283 -5.18 5.28 23.96
CA GLN A 283 -4.31 4.11 23.74
C GLN A 283 -4.51 3.02 24.80
N THR A 284 -4.75 3.43 26.05
CA THR A 284 -5.04 2.52 27.16
C THR A 284 -6.40 1.85 27.00
N GLU A 285 -7.44 2.62 26.66
CA GLU A 285 -8.81 2.13 26.48
C GLU A 285 -8.93 1.11 25.33
N GLN A 286 -8.10 1.19 24.29
CA GLN A 286 -8.09 0.20 23.19
C GLN A 286 -7.88 -1.25 23.65
N ARG A 287 -7.25 -1.45 24.81
CA ARG A 287 -6.98 -2.78 25.39
C ARG A 287 -7.96 -3.17 26.51
N GLN A 288 -8.91 -2.29 26.83
CA GLN A 288 -9.86 -2.47 27.94
C GLN A 288 -11.25 -2.85 27.44
N VAL A 289 -12.10 -3.33 28.35
CA VAL A 289 -13.53 -3.60 28.07
C VAL A 289 -14.33 -2.30 28.18
N GLU A 290 -14.10 -1.52 29.23
CA GLU A 290 -14.69 -0.19 29.38
C GLU A 290 -13.83 0.84 28.66
N ARG A 291 -14.44 1.56 27.71
CA ARG A 291 -13.74 2.53 26.84
C ARG A 291 -14.49 3.85 26.77
N PRO A 292 -14.68 4.58 27.89
CA PRO A 292 -15.54 5.75 27.94
C PRO A 292 -15.13 6.87 26.97
N LEU A 293 -13.84 7.15 26.78
CA LEU A 293 -13.38 8.16 25.82
C LEU A 293 -13.67 7.70 24.39
N ILE A 294 -13.28 6.47 24.04
CA ILE A 294 -13.54 5.91 22.70
C ILE A 294 -15.04 5.86 22.41
N SER A 295 -15.85 5.46 23.38
CA SER A 295 -17.32 5.40 23.25
C SER A 295 -17.93 6.79 23.10
N SER A 296 -17.35 7.83 23.70
CA SER A 296 -17.85 9.20 23.53
C SER A 296 -17.61 9.74 22.11
N VAL A 297 -16.52 9.33 21.47
CA VAL A 297 -16.20 9.70 20.08
C VAL A 297 -16.99 8.84 19.12
N LEU A 298 -16.88 7.51 19.17
CA LEU A 298 -17.51 6.62 18.19
C LEU A 298 -19.03 6.48 18.39
N GLY A 299 -19.53 6.75 19.59
CA GLY A 299 -20.95 6.61 19.95
C GLY A 299 -21.81 7.84 19.68
N ASN A 300 -21.25 8.93 19.15
CA ASN A 300 -22.01 10.14 18.86
C ASN A 300 -22.70 10.11 17.48
N SER A 301 -23.66 11.00 17.27
CA SER A 301 -24.47 11.05 16.05
C SER A 301 -23.66 11.39 14.80
N LEU A 302 -22.61 12.20 14.92
CA LEU A 302 -21.71 12.53 13.82
C LEU A 302 -20.92 11.29 13.39
N SER A 303 -20.33 10.54 14.32
CA SER A 303 -19.65 9.27 14.04
C SER A 303 -20.55 8.25 13.36
N ALA A 304 -21.82 8.14 13.80
CA ALA A 304 -22.80 7.29 13.13
C ALA A 304 -23.06 7.72 11.67
N TRP A 305 -23.16 9.03 11.41
CA TRP A 305 -23.28 9.56 10.06
C TRP A 305 -22.03 9.29 9.22
N LEU A 306 -20.83 9.49 9.78
CA LEU A 306 -19.56 9.20 9.11
C LEU A 306 -19.46 7.72 8.73
N ALA A 307 -19.81 6.80 9.65
CA ALA A 307 -19.85 5.37 9.37
C ALA A 307 -20.86 5.01 8.26
N GLN A 308 -22.03 5.68 8.24
CA GLN A 308 -22.99 5.52 7.15
C GLN A 308 -22.45 6.00 5.80
N GLN A 309 -21.75 7.14 5.78
CA GLN A 309 -21.08 7.63 4.57
C GLN A 309 -20.00 6.64 4.13
N GLN A 310 -19.10 6.20 5.00
CA GLN A 310 -18.08 5.19 4.64
C GLN A 310 -18.72 3.94 3.99
N ALA A 311 -19.81 3.43 4.56
CA ALA A 311 -20.52 2.27 4.03
C ALA A 311 -21.19 2.52 2.67
N SER A 312 -21.72 3.71 2.42
CA SER A 312 -22.48 4.03 1.19
C SER A 312 -21.59 4.03 -0.07
N TYR A 313 -20.30 4.34 0.08
CA TYR A 313 -19.33 4.35 -1.01
C TYR A 313 -18.69 2.97 -1.26
N LYS A 314 -19.28 1.90 -0.73
CA LYS A 314 -18.98 0.48 -1.03
C LYS A 314 -17.50 0.12 -0.92
N GLY A 315 -16.73 0.79 -0.07
CA GLY A 315 -15.29 0.56 0.15
C GLY A 315 -14.33 1.46 -0.63
N LEU A 316 -14.82 2.51 -1.32
CA LEU A 316 -13.96 3.60 -1.81
C LEU A 316 -13.39 4.41 -0.65
N ILE A 317 -14.20 4.68 0.38
CA ILE A 317 -13.76 5.34 1.61
C ILE A 317 -13.29 4.24 2.56
N SER A 318 -12.03 4.33 2.99
CA SER A 318 -11.47 3.41 3.98
C SER A 318 -11.77 3.88 5.40
N GLU A 319 -11.68 5.18 5.68
CA GLU A 319 -11.93 5.77 6.99
C GLU A 319 -12.32 7.26 6.86
N ILE A 320 -13.00 7.80 7.87
CA ILE A 320 -13.28 9.24 7.98
C ILE A 320 -13.06 9.67 9.43
N MET A 321 -12.36 10.78 9.62
CA MET A 321 -12.16 11.40 10.92
C MET A 321 -12.39 12.92 10.84
N VAL A 322 -12.92 13.46 11.92
CA VAL A 322 -13.15 14.90 12.09
C VAL A 322 -12.48 15.33 13.38
N THR A 323 -11.61 16.35 13.29
CA THR A 323 -10.88 16.88 14.43
C THR A 323 -11.37 18.27 14.82
N ASP A 324 -11.08 18.65 16.06
CA ASP A 324 -11.22 20.02 16.53
C ASP A 324 -9.99 20.88 16.18
N GLN A 325 -9.92 22.12 16.70
CA GLN A 325 -8.84 23.06 16.42
C GLN A 325 -7.49 22.65 17.00
N HIS A 326 -7.46 21.69 17.94
CA HIS A 326 -6.25 21.15 18.54
C HIS A 326 -5.81 19.83 17.87
N GLY A 327 -6.59 19.34 16.89
CA GLY A 327 -6.37 18.05 16.25
C GLY A 327 -6.92 16.88 17.07
N LEU A 328 -7.78 17.10 18.07
CA LEU A 328 -8.40 16.00 18.84
C LEU A 328 -9.63 15.48 18.10
N ASN A 329 -9.80 14.15 18.05
CA ASN A 329 -10.93 13.53 17.35
C ASN A 329 -12.28 13.93 17.98
N VAL A 330 -13.13 14.62 17.20
CA VAL A 330 -14.53 14.94 17.53
C VAL A 330 -15.42 13.75 17.19
N ALA A 331 -15.18 13.16 16.02
CA ALA A 331 -15.93 12.03 15.50
C ALA A 331 -15.05 11.23 14.53
N ALA A 332 -15.30 9.93 14.44
CA ALA A 332 -14.63 9.05 13.49
C ALA A 332 -15.58 7.93 13.06
N SER A 333 -15.44 7.48 11.82
CA SER A 333 -16.23 6.37 11.28
C SER A 333 -15.83 5.02 11.86
N GLU A 334 -14.57 4.90 12.30
CA GLU A 334 -14.00 3.75 12.99
C GLU A 334 -12.95 4.17 14.02
N MET A 335 -12.46 3.21 14.81
CA MET A 335 -11.51 3.47 15.88
C MET A 335 -10.12 3.82 15.31
N THR A 336 -9.62 5.00 15.62
CA THR A 336 -8.26 5.46 15.26
C THR A 336 -7.20 4.89 16.22
N THR A 337 -5.94 4.90 15.77
CA THR A 337 -4.78 4.43 16.56
C THR A 337 -4.49 5.32 17.78
N ASP A 338 -4.76 6.61 17.66
CA ASP A 338 -4.54 7.66 18.65
C ASP A 338 -5.70 8.66 18.63
N TYR A 339 -5.80 9.48 19.67
CA TYR A 339 -6.86 10.47 19.82
C TYR A 339 -6.43 11.84 19.28
N TRP A 340 -5.15 12.15 19.39
CA TRP A 340 -4.57 13.38 18.90
C TRP A 340 -3.98 13.17 17.51
N GLN A 341 -4.42 13.97 16.55
CA GLN A 341 -3.92 13.99 15.16
C GLN A 341 -3.14 15.28 14.87
N GLY A 342 -3.01 16.17 15.87
CA GLY A 342 -2.52 17.54 15.66
C GLY A 342 -1.03 17.64 15.35
N ASP A 343 -0.28 16.58 15.61
CA ASP A 343 1.13 16.40 15.26
C ASP A 343 1.32 15.74 13.88
N GLU A 344 0.26 15.29 13.23
CA GLU A 344 0.31 14.67 11.91
C GLU A 344 0.18 15.69 10.77
N ALA A 345 0.90 15.46 9.67
CA ALA A 345 0.84 16.30 8.47
C ALA A 345 -0.58 16.41 7.90
N LYS A 346 -1.38 15.33 7.96
CA LYS A 346 -2.77 15.32 7.47
C LYS A 346 -3.66 16.35 8.19
N PHE A 347 -3.37 16.66 9.45
CA PHE A 347 -4.00 17.75 10.16
C PHE A 347 -3.28 19.08 9.87
N ALA A 348 -1.99 19.16 10.19
CA ALA A 348 -1.26 20.43 10.25
C ALA A 348 -1.25 21.15 8.88
N ASP A 349 -0.98 20.43 7.80
CA ASP A 349 -0.89 21.02 6.47
C ASP A 349 -2.26 21.48 5.94
N ALA A 350 -3.35 20.82 6.36
CA ALA A 350 -4.71 21.24 6.03
C ALA A 350 -5.17 22.43 6.89
N PHE A 351 -4.90 22.39 8.19
CA PHE A 351 -5.35 23.40 9.16
C PHE A 351 -4.66 24.75 8.95
N PHE A 352 -3.34 24.73 8.69
CA PHE A 352 -2.53 25.94 8.49
C PHE A 352 -2.37 26.33 7.00
N ALA A 353 -3.12 25.70 6.09
CA ALA A 353 -3.05 26.01 4.66
C ALA A 353 -3.41 27.48 4.40
N SER A 354 -2.60 28.17 3.60
CA SER A 354 -2.90 29.55 3.16
C SER A 354 -3.98 29.61 2.07
N GLN A 355 -4.26 28.48 1.41
CA GLN A 355 -5.26 28.35 0.36
C GLN A 355 -6.31 27.34 0.80
N ASP A 356 -7.57 27.66 0.56
CA ASP A 356 -8.71 26.76 0.83
C ASP A 356 -8.78 25.63 -0.23
N SER A 357 -7.75 24.79 -0.22
CA SER A 357 -7.63 23.61 -1.06
C SER A 357 -7.31 22.39 -0.20
N PRO A 358 -7.87 21.21 -0.54
CA PRO A 358 -7.65 20.02 0.26
C PRO A 358 -6.18 19.60 0.21
N PHE A 359 -5.61 19.29 1.37
CA PHE A 359 -4.31 18.66 1.47
C PHE A 359 -4.43 17.18 1.06
N MET A 360 -3.50 16.72 0.24
CA MET A 360 -3.44 15.32 -0.19
C MET A 360 -2.15 14.70 0.31
N GLY A 361 -2.29 13.74 1.20
CA GLY A 361 -1.18 13.01 1.78
C GLY A 361 -0.47 12.10 0.77
N PRO A 362 0.64 11.48 1.19
CA PRO A 362 1.29 10.44 0.41
C PRO A 362 0.40 9.20 0.27
N LEU A 363 0.75 8.32 -0.66
CA LEU A 363 0.17 6.99 -0.74
C LEU A 363 0.64 6.16 0.48
N SER A 364 -0.31 5.72 1.28
CA SER A 364 -0.10 4.87 2.46
C SER A 364 -0.66 3.48 2.22
N TYR A 365 -0.02 2.45 2.77
CA TYR A 365 -0.50 1.08 2.68
C TYR A 365 -1.10 0.66 4.01
N ASP A 366 -2.39 0.34 4.02
CA ASP A 366 -3.08 -0.24 5.17
C ASP A 366 -2.83 -1.75 5.19
N GLN A 367 -2.15 -2.22 6.23
CA GLN A 367 -1.77 -3.63 6.40
C GLN A 367 -2.97 -4.53 6.71
N SER A 368 -4.02 -4.00 7.34
CA SER A 368 -5.19 -4.78 7.75
C SER A 368 -6.06 -5.16 6.55
N THR A 369 -6.30 -4.18 5.67
CA THR A 369 -7.06 -4.38 4.44
C THR A 369 -6.18 -4.78 3.26
N GLN A 370 -4.86 -4.65 3.42
CA GLN A 370 -3.84 -4.88 2.39
C GLN A 370 -4.06 -4.04 1.13
N ARG A 371 -4.48 -2.77 1.31
CA ARG A 371 -4.78 -1.82 0.23
C ARG A 371 -4.04 -0.52 0.40
N TYR A 372 -3.91 0.21 -0.70
CA TYR A 372 -3.39 1.57 -0.65
C TYR A 372 -4.51 2.58 -0.45
N GLN A 373 -4.24 3.53 0.43
CA GLN A 373 -5.09 4.66 0.68
C GLN A 373 -4.33 5.98 0.56
N VAL A 374 -5.07 7.02 0.24
CA VAL A 374 -4.60 8.41 0.30
C VAL A 374 -5.50 9.15 1.26
N HIS A 375 -4.91 9.87 2.21
CA HIS A 375 -5.66 10.79 3.04
C HIS A 375 -5.86 12.12 2.32
N ILE A 376 -7.12 12.52 2.17
CA ILE A 376 -7.49 13.85 1.67
C ILE A 376 -8.09 14.61 2.84
N SER A 377 -7.45 15.72 3.19
CA SER A 377 -7.76 16.51 4.38
C SER A 377 -8.30 17.88 3.97
N THR A 378 -9.44 18.26 4.53
CA THR A 378 -10.16 19.48 4.19
C THR A 378 -10.34 20.33 5.44
N ALA A 379 -9.92 21.60 5.37
CA ALA A 379 -10.16 22.56 6.42
C ALA A 379 -11.67 22.84 6.58
N ILE A 380 -12.13 22.92 7.83
CA ILE A 380 -13.49 23.26 8.17
C ILE A 380 -13.50 24.69 8.70
N HIS A 381 -14.24 25.57 8.03
CA HIS A 381 -14.33 26.98 8.42
C HIS A 381 -15.56 27.26 9.27
N ARG A 382 -15.43 28.23 10.18
CA ARG A 382 -16.57 28.77 10.92
C ARG A 382 -17.57 29.40 9.94
N PRO A 383 -18.89 29.17 10.10
CA PRO A 383 -19.89 29.86 9.30
C PRO A 383 -19.75 31.39 9.39
N GLY A 384 -19.61 32.05 8.23
CA GLY A 384 -19.52 33.51 8.15
C GLY A 384 -18.14 34.12 8.43
N GLY A 385 -17.07 33.31 8.49
CA GLY A 385 -15.69 33.81 8.58
C GLY A 385 -14.67 32.83 8.00
N ASP A 386 -13.40 33.26 7.92
CA ASP A 386 -12.31 32.47 7.37
C ASP A 386 -11.56 31.63 8.44
N GLU A 387 -12.01 31.68 9.69
CA GLU A 387 -11.39 30.94 10.80
C GLU A 387 -11.59 29.43 10.62
N VAL A 388 -10.48 28.68 10.56
CA VAL A 388 -10.50 27.22 10.55
C VAL A 388 -10.75 26.72 11.97
N ILE A 389 -11.81 25.92 12.14
CA ILE A 389 -12.25 25.38 13.44
C ILE A 389 -11.88 23.91 13.62
N GLY A 390 -11.44 23.23 12.57
CA GLY A 390 -11.08 21.82 12.59
C GLY A 390 -10.74 21.30 11.19
N VAL A 391 -10.44 20.01 11.09
CA VAL A 391 -10.10 19.34 9.83
C VAL A 391 -10.94 18.07 9.69
N MET A 392 -11.43 17.82 8.48
CA MET A 392 -12.00 16.53 8.10
C MET A 392 -11.00 15.78 7.22
N VAL A 393 -10.65 14.56 7.60
CA VAL A 393 -9.75 13.69 6.85
C VAL A 393 -10.52 12.48 6.34
N ILE A 394 -10.39 12.20 5.05
CA ILE A 394 -11.02 11.05 4.39
C ILE A 394 -9.90 10.16 3.83
N GLY A 395 -9.87 8.90 4.23
CA GLY A 395 -9.04 7.87 3.60
C GLY A 395 -9.73 7.34 2.34
N ILE A 396 -9.04 7.39 1.19
CA ILE A 396 -9.56 6.95 -0.11
C ILE A 396 -8.74 5.78 -0.65
N ASP A 397 -9.40 4.66 -0.94
CA ASP A 397 -8.84 3.52 -1.68
C ASP A 397 -8.51 3.95 -3.12
N ILE A 398 -7.21 4.04 -3.42
CA ILE A 398 -6.72 4.60 -4.69
C ILE A 398 -7.15 3.76 -5.90
N GLU A 399 -7.20 2.44 -5.76
CA GLU A 399 -7.53 1.55 -6.87
C GLU A 399 -8.99 1.72 -7.27
N ARG A 400 -9.87 1.83 -6.28
CA ARG A 400 -11.29 2.05 -6.52
C ARG A 400 -11.55 3.44 -7.08
N ALA A 401 -10.87 4.47 -6.55
CA ALA A 401 -10.98 5.83 -7.07
C ALA A 401 -10.67 5.89 -8.57
N LEU A 402 -9.56 5.28 -8.98
CA LEU A 402 -9.09 5.30 -10.37
C LEU A 402 -9.93 4.39 -11.30
N LYS A 403 -10.54 3.31 -10.77
CA LYS A 403 -11.49 2.49 -11.52
C LYS A 403 -12.84 3.20 -11.71
N MET A 404 -13.30 3.96 -10.71
CA MET A 404 -14.62 4.59 -10.68
C MET A 404 -14.73 5.81 -11.59
N GLU A 405 -13.66 6.58 -11.80
CA GLU A 405 -13.68 7.72 -12.74
C GLU A 405 -13.97 7.27 -14.17
N ASN A 406 -13.37 6.15 -14.60
CA ASN A 406 -13.65 5.55 -15.92
C ASN A 406 -15.12 5.19 -16.12
N SER A 407 -15.92 5.05 -15.05
CA SER A 407 -17.36 4.78 -15.15
C SER A 407 -18.21 6.04 -14.97
N LEU A 408 -17.84 6.92 -14.03
CA LEU A 408 -18.57 8.16 -13.73
C LEU A 408 -18.50 9.21 -14.84
N PHE A 409 -17.43 9.23 -15.63
CA PHE A 409 -17.20 10.28 -16.63
C PHE A 409 -17.22 9.77 -18.08
N ASP A 410 -17.27 8.45 -18.32
CA ASP A 410 -17.53 7.86 -19.65
C ASP A 410 -19.02 7.59 -19.92
N GLY A 411 -19.93 8.10 -19.08
CA GLY A 411 -21.37 8.09 -19.36
C GLY A 411 -22.08 6.76 -19.08
N GLU A 412 -21.50 5.85 -18.29
CA GLU A 412 -22.27 4.74 -17.73
C GLU A 412 -22.98 5.20 -16.45
N SER A 413 -24.30 5.29 -16.58
CA SER A 413 -25.26 5.65 -15.53
C SER A 413 -24.97 4.95 -14.19
N THR A 414 -24.80 5.76 -13.15
CA THR A 414 -24.83 5.34 -11.74
C THR A 414 -26.08 4.49 -11.48
N PRO A 415 -25.99 3.31 -10.85
CA PRO A 415 -27.18 2.63 -10.35
C PRO A 415 -27.74 3.45 -9.19
N GLN A 416 -29.04 3.75 -9.26
CA GLN A 416 -29.83 4.38 -8.20
C GLN A 416 -29.79 3.59 -6.89
#